data_AF-A0AAD0LHH7-F1
#
_entry.id   AF-A0AAD0LHH7-F1
#
_cell.length_a   1.000
_cell.length_b   1.000
_cell.length_c   1.000
_cell.angle_alpha   90.00
_cell.angle_beta   90.00
_cell.angle_gamma   90.00
#
_symmetry.space_group_name_H-M   'P 1'
#
loop_
_entity.id
_entity.type
_entity.pdbx_description
1 polymer ?
#
loop_
_entity_poly.entity_id
_entity_poly.type
_entity_poly.pdbx_seq_one_letter_code
_entity_poly.pdbx_strand_id
1 'polypeptide(L)'
;MEKNEMVEILISKVNVSREEAQEALEKYDWDLLQAIIYLENQGKVENNEENKLVKVKVESQEESKNEKTEEKHGGIGELVGRIFKFIGKVIKKGNENYFEIRKENEKTIKIPITVSILLLIFLSVPTVALLIIGLFCGYKYSISSPNFKSEAVNEVFEKVSKSADNIKKDFKEGYSK
;
A
#
# COMPACT_ATOMS: atom_id res chain seq x y z
N MET A 1 1.73 4.17 -6.71
CA MET A 1 0.82 5.05 -7.47
C MET A 1 1.30 6.46 -7.27
N GLU A 2 1.45 7.20 -8.35
CA GLU A 2 1.75 8.62 -8.26
C GLU A 2 0.48 9.38 -7.84
N LYS A 3 0.65 10.49 -7.13
CA LYS A 3 -0.45 11.34 -6.66
C LYS A 3 -1.41 11.72 -7.80
N ASN A 4 -0.84 12.09 -8.94
CA ASN A 4 -1.60 12.48 -10.14
C ASN A 4 -2.43 11.32 -10.70
N GLU A 5 -1.91 10.09 -10.65
CA GLU A 5 -2.63 8.89 -11.09
C GLU A 5 -3.86 8.62 -10.22
N MET A 6 -3.77 8.82 -8.90
CA MET A 6 -4.89 8.66 -7.98
C MET A 6 -6.02 9.66 -8.25
N VAL A 7 -5.66 10.90 -8.59
CA VAL A 7 -6.61 11.97 -8.95
C VAL A 7 -7.35 11.63 -10.24
N GLU A 8 -6.64 11.19 -11.28
CA GLU A 8 -7.25 10.76 -12.56
C GLU A 8 -8.19 9.55 -12.37
N ILE A 9 -7.81 8.60 -11.50
CA ILE A 9 -8.64 7.44 -11.16
C ILE A 9 -9.95 7.87 -10.49
N LEU A 10 -9.93 8.90 -9.64
CA LEU A 10 -11.13 9.43 -9.00
C LEU A 10 -12.04 10.14 -10.01
N ILE A 11 -11.51 11.09 -10.78
CA ILE A 11 -12.28 11.86 -11.77
C ILE A 11 -12.92 10.95 -12.84
N SER A 12 -12.21 9.92 -13.28
CA SER A 12 -12.72 9.00 -14.32
C SER A 12 -13.79 8.04 -13.83
N LYS A 13 -13.99 7.90 -12.50
CA LYS A 13 -14.82 6.84 -11.91
C LYS A 13 -15.89 7.37 -10.96
N VAL A 14 -15.71 8.59 -10.48
CA VAL A 14 -16.63 9.35 -9.64
C VAL A 14 -16.82 10.67 -10.37
N ASN A 15 -18.06 11.15 -10.52
CA ASN A 15 -18.35 12.39 -11.25
C ASN A 15 -17.96 13.62 -10.41
N VAL A 16 -16.67 13.79 -10.14
CA VAL A 16 -16.11 14.83 -9.26
C VAL A 16 -15.08 15.66 -10.01
N SER A 17 -14.98 16.94 -9.63
CA SER A 17 -13.96 17.81 -10.21
C SER A 17 -12.56 17.41 -9.73
N ARG A 18 -11.52 17.88 -10.43
CA ARG A 18 -10.13 17.63 -10.03
C ARG A 18 -9.84 18.15 -8.63
N GLU A 19 -10.41 19.31 -8.31
CA GLU A 19 -10.29 19.97 -7.02
C GLU A 19 -10.92 19.10 -5.91
N GLU A 20 -12.11 18.57 -6.15
CA GLU A 20 -12.81 17.70 -5.19
C GLU A 20 -12.10 16.35 -5.00
N ALA A 21 -11.55 15.78 -6.07
CA ALA A 21 -10.76 14.56 -6.01
C ALA A 21 -9.47 14.76 -5.21
N GLN A 22 -8.78 15.89 -5.43
CA GLN A 22 -7.57 16.23 -4.69
C GLN A 22 -7.86 16.51 -3.22
N GLU A 23 -8.92 17.27 -2.92
CA GLU A 23 -9.34 17.54 -1.54
C GLU A 23 -9.67 16.25 -0.79
N ALA A 24 -10.41 15.33 -1.43
CA ALA A 24 -10.73 14.03 -0.85
C ALA A 24 -9.47 13.20 -0.58
N LEU A 25 -8.51 13.17 -1.52
CA LEU A 25 -7.25 12.47 -1.32
C LEU A 25 -6.41 13.09 -0.22
N GLU A 26 -6.25 14.41 -0.18
CA GLU A 26 -5.47 15.11 0.84
C GLU A 26 -6.06 14.92 2.23
N LYS A 27 -7.39 14.91 2.35
CA LYS A 27 -8.10 14.69 3.61
C LYS A 27 -7.84 13.32 4.24
N TYR A 28 -7.54 12.31 3.43
CA TYR A 28 -7.30 10.94 3.87
C TYR A 28 -5.88 10.46 3.57
N ASP A 29 -4.88 11.35 3.63
CA ASP A 29 -3.46 11.00 3.46
C ASP A 29 -3.15 10.24 2.15
N TRP A 30 -3.87 10.58 1.09
CA TRP A 30 -3.82 9.93 -0.22
C TRP A 30 -4.25 8.45 -0.21
N ASP A 31 -5.04 8.04 0.79
CA ASP A 31 -5.74 6.76 0.79
C ASP A 31 -6.90 6.85 -0.22
N LEU A 32 -6.64 6.34 -1.42
CA LEU A 32 -7.61 6.25 -2.50
C LEU A 32 -8.92 5.56 -2.07
N LEU A 33 -8.84 4.55 -1.20
CA LEU A 33 -10.02 3.81 -0.75
C LEU A 33 -10.90 4.68 0.15
N GLN A 34 -10.29 5.39 1.10
CA GLN A 34 -11.00 6.31 1.99
C GLN A 34 -11.53 7.54 1.23
N ALA A 35 -10.79 8.07 0.26
CA ALA A 35 -11.23 9.17 -0.58
C ALA A 35 -12.48 8.80 -1.41
N ILE A 36 -12.52 7.57 -1.95
CA ILE A 36 -13.70 7.04 -2.65
C ILE A 36 -14.91 6.96 -1.71
N ILE A 37 -14.73 6.37 -0.53
CA ILE A 37 -15.81 6.23 0.48
C ILE A 37 -16.31 7.61 0.94
N TYR A 38 -15.41 8.58 1.08
CA TYR A 38 -15.76 9.94 1.43
C TYR A 38 -16.63 10.61 0.38
N LEU A 39 -16.26 10.51 -0.90
CA LEU A 39 -17.03 11.11 -2.00
C LEU A 39 -18.38 10.41 -2.21
N GLU A 40 -18.46 9.10 -1.95
CA GLU A 40 -19.71 8.34 -1.90
C GLU A 40 -20.63 8.88 -0.80
N ASN A 41 -20.13 9.02 0.42
CA ASN A 41 -20.90 9.53 1.57
C ASN A 41 -21.35 11.00 1.39
N GLN A 42 -20.65 11.78 0.56
CA GLN A 42 -21.01 13.17 0.24
C GLN A 42 -22.16 13.27 -0.79
N GLY A 43 -22.67 12.15 -1.32
CA GLY A 43 -23.77 12.16 -2.30
C GLY A 43 -23.39 12.80 -3.64
N LYS A 44 -22.11 13.09 -3.87
CA LYS A 44 -21.55 13.62 -5.14
C LYS A 44 -21.41 12.53 -6.21
N VAL A 45 -21.99 11.37 -5.96
CA VAL A 45 -22.19 10.31 -6.94
C VAL A 45 -23.55 10.55 -7.56
N GLU A 46 -23.55 11.25 -8.69
CA GLU A 46 -24.74 11.39 -9.51
C GLU A 46 -25.14 9.99 -10.00
N ASN A 47 -26.20 9.42 -9.41
CA ASN A 47 -27.03 8.46 -10.13
C ASN A 47 -27.47 9.21 -11.39
N ASN A 48 -27.06 8.72 -12.55
CA ASN A 48 -27.55 9.22 -13.82
C ASN A 48 -29.07 8.92 -13.89
N GLU A 49 -29.89 9.85 -13.41
CA GLU A 49 -31.35 9.83 -13.50
C GLU A 49 -31.83 10.81 -14.59
N GLU A 50 -31.33 10.66 -15.82
CA GLU A 50 -32.06 11.15 -17.00
C GLU A 50 -33.31 10.26 -17.26
N ASN A 51 -34.32 10.32 -16.39
CA ASN A 51 -35.78 10.22 -16.62
C ASN A 51 -36.53 9.66 -15.40
N LYS A 52 -37.03 10.53 -14.51
CA LYS A 52 -38.46 10.52 -14.13
C LYS A 52 -38.90 11.80 -13.41
N LEU A 53 -39.50 12.70 -14.18
CA LEU A 53 -40.80 13.34 -13.91
C LEU A 53 -41.16 13.75 -12.45
N VAL A 54 -41.40 15.07 -12.35
CA VAL A 54 -42.50 15.73 -11.60
C VAL A 54 -42.22 16.10 -10.15
N LYS A 55 -42.09 17.43 -9.96
CA LYS A 55 -42.51 18.28 -8.82
C LYS A 55 -42.66 17.54 -7.49
N VAL A 56 -41.83 17.88 -6.50
CA VAL A 56 -42.33 18.38 -5.20
C VAL A 56 -41.28 19.32 -4.60
N LYS A 57 -41.74 20.50 -4.21
CA LYS A 57 -41.06 21.56 -3.47
C LYS A 57 -40.62 21.02 -2.10
N VAL A 58 -39.33 21.07 -1.79
CA VAL A 58 -38.80 20.67 -0.48
C VAL A 58 -38.97 21.82 0.50
N GLU A 59 -39.82 21.59 1.50
CA GLU A 59 -39.82 22.32 2.77
C GLU A 59 -39.44 21.31 3.85
N SER A 60 -38.32 21.60 4.52
CA SER A 60 -37.94 21.36 5.92
C SER A 60 -38.15 19.99 6.60
N GLN A 61 -37.07 19.60 7.32
CA GLN A 61 -36.98 18.80 8.56
C GLN A 61 -36.70 17.28 8.53
N GLU A 62 -35.54 16.96 9.11
CA GLU A 62 -35.17 15.90 10.09
C GLU A 62 -35.87 14.52 10.06
N GLU A 63 -35.09 13.44 9.91
CA GLU A 63 -34.79 12.42 10.95
C GLU A 63 -34.22 11.12 10.35
N SER A 64 -33.41 10.42 11.15
CA SER A 64 -32.63 9.22 10.86
C SER A 64 -33.47 7.96 10.55
N LYS A 65 -32.98 7.07 9.67
CA LYS A 65 -33.09 5.60 9.88
C LYS A 65 -32.22 4.75 8.95
N ASN A 66 -31.58 3.77 9.60
CA ASN A 66 -31.05 2.51 9.08
C ASN A 66 -31.93 1.91 7.97
N GLU A 67 -31.39 1.69 6.77
CA GLU A 67 -31.85 0.62 5.88
C GLU A 67 -30.67 -0.01 5.13
N LYS A 68 -30.43 -1.30 5.45
CA LYS A 68 -29.70 -2.23 4.61
C LYS A 68 -30.37 -2.21 3.24
N THR A 69 -29.65 -1.76 2.21
CA THR A 69 -30.13 -1.88 0.83
C THR A 69 -29.15 -2.73 0.05
N GLU A 70 -29.70 -3.84 -0.42
CA GLU A 70 -29.10 -4.83 -1.28
C GLU A 70 -28.59 -4.21 -2.59
N GLU A 71 -27.45 -4.73 -3.03
CA GLU A 71 -27.01 -4.92 -4.42
C GLU A 71 -27.54 -3.94 -5.48
N LYS A 72 -26.92 -2.75 -5.55
CA LYS A 72 -26.86 -2.00 -6.81
C LYS A 72 -25.55 -2.32 -7.53
N HIS A 73 -25.61 -3.30 -8.43
CA HIS A 73 -24.57 -3.61 -9.38
C HIS A 73 -24.40 -2.47 -10.37
N GLY A 74 -23.49 -1.54 -10.09
CA GLY A 74 -23.03 -0.55 -11.08
C GLY A 74 -22.62 0.77 -10.45
N GLY A 75 -21.36 0.89 -10.03
CA GLY A 75 -20.78 2.13 -9.51
C GLY A 75 -20.09 1.91 -8.17
N ILE A 76 -18.79 2.19 -8.11
CA ILE A 76 -17.93 2.18 -6.90
C ILE A 76 -17.70 0.81 -6.22
N GLY A 77 -18.72 0.03 -5.87
CA GLY A 77 -18.56 -1.29 -5.24
C GLY A 77 -17.74 -2.27 -6.09
N GLU A 78 -17.89 -2.21 -7.41
CA GLU A 78 -17.06 -2.98 -8.35
C GLU A 78 -15.60 -2.50 -8.36
N LEU A 79 -15.36 -1.20 -8.17
CA LEU A 79 -14.03 -0.62 -8.13
C LEU A 79 -13.28 -1.03 -6.85
N VAL A 80 -13.94 -0.91 -5.71
CA VAL A 80 -13.43 -1.36 -4.41
C VAL A 80 -13.18 -2.86 -4.44
N GLY A 81 -14.13 -3.66 -4.94
CA GLY A 81 -13.97 -5.10 -5.11
C GLY A 81 -12.78 -5.44 -6.03
N ARG A 82 -12.54 -4.65 -7.08
CA ARG A 82 -11.39 -4.81 -7.97
C ARG A 82 -10.07 -4.49 -7.27
N ILE A 83 -9.99 -3.41 -6.49
CA ILE A 83 -8.80 -3.05 -5.69
C ILE A 83 -8.51 -4.14 -4.64
N PHE A 84 -9.51 -4.59 -3.88
CA PHE A 84 -9.36 -5.71 -2.94
C PHE A 84 -8.93 -7.00 -3.65
N LYS A 85 -9.45 -7.28 -4.84
CA LYS A 85 -9.02 -8.43 -5.65
C LYS A 85 -7.57 -8.30 -6.10
N PHE A 86 -7.10 -7.08 -6.42
CA PHE A 86 -5.69 -6.83 -6.73
C PHE A 86 -4.81 -6.99 -5.49
N ILE A 87 -5.18 -6.39 -4.35
CA ILE A 87 -4.46 -6.54 -3.08
C ILE A 87 -4.42 -8.01 -2.67
N GLY A 88 -5.53 -8.73 -2.75
CA GLY A 88 -5.60 -10.17 -2.48
C GLY A 88 -4.71 -11.00 -3.41
N LYS A 89 -4.63 -10.65 -4.70
CA LYS A 89 -3.68 -11.27 -5.64
C LYS A 89 -2.22 -10.98 -5.25
N VAL A 90 -1.90 -9.74 -4.86
CA VAL A 90 -0.55 -9.35 -4.43
C VAL A 90 -0.18 -10.05 -3.13
N ILE A 91 -1.09 -10.15 -2.16
CA ILE A 91 -0.86 -10.87 -0.90
C ILE A 91 -0.64 -12.35 -1.18
N LYS A 92 -1.50 -12.97 -2.00
CA LYS A 92 -1.36 -14.38 -2.37
C LYS A 92 -0.03 -14.64 -3.08
N LYS A 93 0.36 -13.77 -4.01
CA LYS A 93 1.64 -13.89 -4.72
C LYS A 93 2.82 -13.60 -3.80
N GLY A 94 2.70 -12.61 -2.92
CA GLY A 94 3.72 -12.21 -1.96
C GLY A 94 3.96 -13.27 -0.87
N ASN A 95 2.94 -14.04 -0.49
CA ASN A 95 3.08 -15.13 0.49
C ASN A 95 3.84 -16.35 -0.07
N GLU A 96 3.97 -16.46 -1.39
CA GLU A 96 4.85 -17.43 -2.07
C GLU A 96 6.31 -16.95 -2.13
N ASN A 97 6.58 -15.68 -1.78
CA ASN A 97 7.90 -15.07 -1.81
C ASN A 97 8.41 -14.81 -0.39
N TYR A 98 9.68 -15.11 -0.13
CA TYR A 98 10.25 -15.00 1.19
C TYR A 98 11.41 -14.01 1.20
N PHE A 99 11.37 -13.10 2.17
CA PHE A 99 12.52 -12.34 2.63
C PHE A 99 13.35 -13.24 3.54
N GLU A 100 14.59 -13.51 3.12
CA GLU A 100 15.50 -14.39 3.82
C GLU A 100 16.58 -13.58 4.53
N ILE A 101 16.78 -13.86 5.82
CA ILE A 101 17.86 -13.32 6.62
C ILE A 101 18.83 -14.47 6.90
N ARG A 102 20.07 -14.33 6.41
CA ARG A 102 21.13 -15.34 6.52
C ARG A 102 22.26 -14.83 7.38
N LYS A 103 22.82 -15.70 8.21
CA LYS A 103 24.05 -15.48 8.97
C LYS A 103 24.89 -16.74 8.80
N GLU A 104 26.19 -16.60 8.55
CA GLU A 104 27.06 -17.69 8.06
C GLU A 104 27.08 -18.96 8.92
N ASN A 105 26.70 -18.87 10.20
CA ASN A 105 26.69 -20.00 11.15
C ASN A 105 25.30 -20.34 11.71
N GLU A 106 24.22 -19.77 11.19
CA GLU A 106 22.87 -19.94 11.76
C GLU A 106 21.81 -20.29 10.72
N LYS A 107 20.68 -20.81 11.20
CA LYS A 107 19.52 -21.16 10.36
C LYS A 107 19.03 -19.92 9.62
N THR A 108 18.77 -20.07 8.32
CA THR A 108 18.17 -19.01 7.51
C THR A 108 16.74 -18.75 7.98
N ILE A 109 16.46 -17.50 8.38
CA ILE A 109 15.10 -17.07 8.74
C ILE A 109 14.39 -16.69 7.45
N LYS A 110 13.21 -17.27 7.21
CA LYS A 110 12.37 -16.97 6.05
C LYS A 110 11.09 -16.31 6.50
N ILE A 111 10.83 -15.10 6.04
CA ILE A 111 9.66 -14.31 6.38
C ILE A 111 8.91 -14.00 5.09
N PRO A 112 7.59 -14.23 4.99
CA PRO A 112 6.84 -13.84 3.79
C PRO A 112 7.01 -12.35 3.48
N ILE A 113 7.22 -11.99 2.21
CA ILE A 113 7.46 -10.59 1.81
C ILE A 113 6.30 -9.68 2.19
N THR A 114 5.07 -10.22 2.19
CA THR A 114 3.87 -9.49 2.64
C THR A 114 4.00 -9.01 4.08
N VAL A 115 4.50 -9.87 4.97
CA VAL A 115 4.73 -9.55 6.38
C VAL A 115 5.86 -8.52 6.51
N SER A 116 6.95 -8.68 5.75
CA SER A 116 8.05 -7.69 5.75
C SER A 116 7.59 -6.30 5.31
N ILE A 117 6.77 -6.20 4.26
CA ILE A 117 6.20 -4.93 3.78
C ILE A 117 5.22 -4.35 4.81
N LEU A 118 4.36 -5.19 5.37
CA LEU A 118 3.41 -4.78 6.40
C LEU A 118 4.16 -4.19 7.61
N LEU A 119 5.21 -4.86 8.05
CA LEU A 119 6.05 -4.43 9.16
C LEU A 119 6.78 -3.11 8.83
N LEU A 120 7.17 -2.89 7.57
CA LEU A 120 7.69 -1.61 7.10
C LEU A 120 6.66 -0.48 7.13
N ILE A 121 5.37 -0.77 6.92
CA ILE A 121 4.29 0.24 6.95
C ILE A 121 3.95 0.61 8.40
N PHE A 122 3.77 -0.39 9.27
CA PHE A 122 3.37 -0.17 10.66
C PHE A 122 4.52 0.31 11.56
N LEU A 123 5.74 -0.20 11.34
CA LEU A 123 6.91 -0.01 12.21
C LEU A 123 8.13 0.46 11.39
N SER A 124 7.96 1.37 10.43
CA SER A 124 9.01 1.80 9.48
C SER A 124 10.35 2.16 10.14
N VAL A 125 10.33 3.10 11.11
CA VAL A 125 11.54 3.62 11.77
C VAL A 125 12.31 2.55 12.55
N PRO A 126 11.71 1.84 13.53
CA PRO A 126 12.45 0.80 14.26
C PRO A 126 12.89 -0.35 13.35
N THR A 127 12.11 -0.67 12.31
CA THR A 127 12.47 -1.73 11.37
C THR A 127 13.72 -1.39 10.57
N VAL A 128 13.78 -0.18 10.00
CA VAL A 128 14.94 0.27 9.21
C VAL A 128 16.19 0.30 10.10
N ALA A 129 16.09 0.79 11.33
CA ALA A 129 17.21 0.77 12.27
C ALA A 129 17.71 -0.66 12.56
N LEU A 130 16.81 -1.61 12.79
CA LEU A 130 17.15 -3.00 13.04
C LEU A 130 17.83 -3.65 11.82
N LEU A 131 17.36 -3.35 10.61
CA LEU A 131 17.99 -3.84 9.37
C LEU A 131 19.43 -3.33 9.23
N ILE A 132 19.69 -2.06 9.54
CA ILE A 132 21.03 -1.48 9.51
C ILE A 132 21.93 -2.16 10.56
N ILE A 133 21.45 -2.28 11.80
CA ILE A 133 22.19 -2.96 12.87
C ILE A 133 22.51 -4.41 12.49
N GLY A 134 21.55 -5.10 11.86
CA GLY A 134 21.72 -6.46 11.40
C GLY A 134 22.86 -6.60 10.39
N LEU A 135 23.00 -5.68 9.43
CA LEU A 135 24.12 -5.68 8.47
C LEU A 135 25.47 -5.60 9.19
N PHE A 136 25.64 -4.69 10.15
CA PHE A 136 26.88 -4.58 10.93
C PHE A 136 27.14 -5.81 11.82
N CYS A 137 26.09 -6.47 12.28
CA CYS A 137 26.17 -7.72 13.04
C CYS A 137 26.52 -8.94 12.16
N GLY A 138 26.55 -8.79 10.83
CA GLY A 138 26.88 -9.84 9.87
C GLY A 138 25.65 -10.60 9.34
N TYR A 139 24.45 -10.05 9.48
CA TYR A 139 23.26 -10.57 8.80
C TYR A 139 23.24 -10.09 7.35
N LYS A 140 23.05 -11.05 6.44
CA LYS A 140 22.92 -10.84 5.00
C LYS A 140 21.46 -11.02 4.61
N TYR A 141 20.92 -10.07 3.86
CA TYR A 141 19.53 -10.12 3.39
C TYR A 141 19.48 -10.66 1.96
N SER A 142 18.42 -11.39 1.64
CA SER A 142 18.16 -11.85 0.27
C SER A 142 16.66 -12.08 0.07
N ILE A 143 16.23 -12.06 -1.19
CA ILE A 143 14.87 -12.44 -1.56
C ILE A 143 14.90 -13.76 -2.33
N SER A 144 14.08 -14.69 -1.85
CA SER A 144 13.82 -15.96 -2.50
C SER A 144 12.43 -15.92 -3.13
N SER A 145 12.40 -15.91 -4.46
CA SER A 145 11.17 -15.95 -5.24
C SER A 145 11.24 -17.10 -6.25
N PRO A 146 10.25 -18.01 -6.28
CA PRO A 146 10.20 -19.07 -7.28
C PRO A 146 9.76 -18.58 -8.68
N ASN A 147 9.24 -17.35 -8.82
CA ASN A 147 8.59 -16.89 -10.05
C ASN A 147 9.09 -15.52 -10.57
N PHE A 148 9.99 -14.83 -9.85
CA PHE A 148 10.50 -13.51 -10.22
C PHE A 148 12.04 -13.51 -10.30
N LYS A 149 12.61 -12.62 -11.13
CA LYS A 149 14.05 -12.39 -11.24
C LYS A 149 14.57 -11.70 -9.98
N SER A 150 14.72 -12.47 -8.89
CA SER A 150 15.28 -11.99 -7.62
C SER A 150 16.77 -11.64 -7.71
N GLU A 151 17.44 -12.01 -8.80
CA GLU A 151 18.87 -11.79 -9.03
C GLU A 151 19.26 -10.31 -8.95
N ALA A 152 18.52 -9.41 -9.60
CA ALA A 152 18.80 -7.97 -9.55
C ALA A 152 18.69 -7.40 -8.13
N VAL A 153 17.71 -7.88 -7.35
CA VAL A 153 17.51 -7.41 -5.97
C VAL A 153 18.55 -8.02 -5.03
N ASN A 154 18.91 -9.28 -5.25
CA ASN A 154 19.97 -9.95 -4.49
C ASN A 154 21.34 -9.32 -4.75
N GLU A 155 21.60 -8.81 -5.96
CA GLU A 155 22.81 -8.03 -6.26
C GLU A 155 22.87 -6.72 -5.43
N VAL A 156 21.73 -6.05 -5.26
CA VAL A 156 21.66 -4.85 -4.40
C VAL A 156 21.96 -5.23 -2.95
N PHE A 157 21.37 -6.31 -2.42
CA PHE A 157 21.67 -6.75 -1.06
C PHE A 157 23.13 -7.19 -0.86
N GLU A 158 23.73 -7.85 -1.85
CA GLU A 158 25.16 -8.17 -1.87
C GLU A 158 26.03 -6.91 -1.78
N LYS A 159 25.72 -5.88 -2.59
CA LYS A 159 26.43 -4.59 -2.57
C LYS A 159 26.30 -3.90 -1.22
N VAL A 160 25.09 -3.87 -0.65
CA VAL A 160 24.83 -3.27 0.68
C VAL A 160 25.59 -4.03 1.78
N SER A 161 25.58 -5.36 1.74
CA SER A 161 26.35 -6.19 2.69
C SER A 161 27.85 -5.91 2.60
N LYS A 162 28.43 -5.92 1.39
CA LYS A 162 29.86 -5.63 1.19
C LYS A 162 30.23 -4.22 1.66
N SER A 163 29.36 -3.25 1.42
CA SER A 163 29.58 -1.89 1.90
C SER A 163 29.58 -1.82 3.43
N ALA A 164 28.68 -2.54 4.11
CA ALA A 164 28.66 -2.60 5.57
C ALA A 164 29.91 -3.30 6.13
N ASP A 165 30.35 -4.40 5.50
CA ASP A 165 31.57 -5.12 5.88
C ASP A 165 32.83 -4.25 5.73
N ASN A 166 32.92 -3.47 4.65
CA ASN A 166 34.01 -2.51 4.44
C ASN A 166 34.03 -1.43 5.54
N ILE A 167 32.89 -0.79 5.83
CA ILE A 167 32.80 0.22 6.89
C ILE A 167 33.20 -0.37 8.25
N LYS A 168 32.77 -1.60 8.54
CA LYS A 168 33.13 -2.31 9.77
C LYS A 168 34.64 -2.58 9.86
N LYS A 169 35.26 -2.95 8.74
CA LYS A 169 36.71 -3.18 8.64
C LYS A 169 37.50 -1.89 8.83
N ASP A 170 37.12 -0.81 8.14
CA ASP A 170 37.76 0.49 8.24
C ASP A 170 37.70 1.04 9.67
N PHE A 171 36.55 0.88 10.34
CA PHE A 171 36.41 1.26 11.75
C PHE A 171 37.33 0.43 12.65
N LYS A 172 37.43 -0.89 12.44
CA LYS A 172 38.30 -1.76 13.24
C LYS A 172 39.79 -1.46 13.03
N GLU A 173 40.20 -1.16 11.80
CA GLU A 173 41.59 -0.79 11.48
C GLU A 173 41.97 0.58 12.07
N GLY A 174 41.04 1.54 12.10
CA GLY A 174 41.25 2.84 12.72
C GLY A 174 41.50 2.80 14.24
N TYR A 175 41.00 1.79 14.94
CA TYR A 175 41.24 1.58 16.39
C TYR A 175 42.47 0.72 16.69
N SER A 176 43.06 0.07 15.68
CA SER A 176 44.22 -0.82 15.85
C SER A 176 45.55 -0.14 15.52
N LYS A 177 45.54 1.18 15.31
CA LYS A 177 46.70 2.08 15.17
C LYS A 177 46.87 2.90 16.45
#